data_AF-A0A4W3KI50-F1
#
_entry.id   AF-A0A4W3KI50-F1
#
_cell.length_a   1.000
_cell.length_b   1.000
_cell.length_c   1.000
_cell.angle_alpha   90.00
_cell.angle_beta   90.00
_cell.angle_gamma   90.00
#
_symmetry.space_group_name_H-M   'P 1'
#
loop_
_entity.id
_entity.type
_entity.pdbx_description
1 polymer ?
#
loop_
_entity_poly.entity_id
_entity_poly.type
_entity_poly.pdbx_seq_one_letter_code
_entity_poly.pdbx_strand_id
1 'polypeptide(L)' 'MRQLKVSGSFNGSLFRFWSPGEPNQKGEEDCVELDSRNGKWNDNSCNSIFYFICAHQASRCF' A
#
# COMPACT_ATOMS: atom_id res chain seq x y z
N MET A 1 6.55 13.09 -1.55
CA MET A 1 5.25 12.67 -2.14
C MET A 1 4.65 11.68 -1.17
N ARG A 2 3.42 11.86 -0.68
CA ARG A 2 2.89 11.05 0.44
C ARG A 2 2.39 9.70 -0.09
N GLN A 3 3.22 8.67 0.02
CA GLN A 3 2.77 7.28 -0.02
C GLN A 3 1.89 7.01 1.22
N LEU A 4 0.92 6.11 1.10
CA LEU A 4 0.02 5.77 2.20
C LEU A 4 0.76 4.85 3.18
N LYS A 5 0.96 5.32 4.42
CA LYS A 5 1.33 4.44 5.53
C LYS A 5 0.12 3.58 5.84
N VAL A 6 0.21 2.28 5.61
CA VAL A 6 -0.85 1.33 5.99
C VAL A 6 -0.71 1.04 7.49
N SER A 7 -0.92 2.05 8.34
CA SER A 7 -1.08 1.84 9.78
C SER A 7 -2.55 1.57 10.08
N GLY A 8 -2.99 0.36 9.76
CA GLY A 8 -4.36 -0.07 10.00
C GLY A 8 -4.42 -1.06 11.15
N SER A 9 -4.68 -0.59 12.37
CA SER A 9 -5.29 -1.43 13.40
C SER A 9 -6.65 -1.89 12.87
N PHE A 10 -6.76 -3.15 12.45
CA PHE A 10 -8.00 -3.67 11.86
C PHE A 10 -8.63 -4.71 12.78
N ASN A 11 -9.62 -4.27 13.54
CA ASN A 11 -10.66 -5.13 14.09
C ASN A 11 -11.67 -5.50 12.96
N GLY A 12 -11.18 -6.13 11.88
CA GLY A 12 -12.05 -6.74 10.86
C GLY A 12 -11.84 -6.41 9.37
N SER A 13 -10.61 -6.36 8.82
CA SER A 13 -10.44 -6.34 7.34
C SER A 13 -9.59 -7.51 6.85
N LEU A 14 -10.21 -8.37 6.04
CA LEU A 14 -9.66 -9.59 5.43
C LEU A 14 -8.91 -9.34 4.11
N PHE A 15 -8.76 -8.09 3.67
CA PHE A 15 -8.13 -7.79 2.39
C PHE A 15 -6.63 -7.57 2.56
N ARG A 16 -5.86 -8.65 2.38
CA ARG A 16 -4.40 -8.63 2.34
C ARG A 16 -3.94 -9.05 0.94
N PHE A 17 -3.72 -8.09 0.05
CA PHE A 17 -3.22 -8.33 -1.31
C PHE A 17 -1.68 -8.41 -1.36
N TRP A 18 -1.03 -8.83 -0.27
CA TRP A 18 0.43 -8.90 -0.20
C TRP A 18 1.02 -9.89 -1.19
N SER A 19 2.17 -9.53 -1.74
CA SER A 19 3.04 -10.47 -2.42
C SER A 19 3.43 -11.60 -1.46
N PRO A 20 3.65 -12.84 -1.95
CA PRO A 20 4.13 -13.91 -1.10
C PRO A 20 5.42 -13.49 -0.40
N GLY A 21 5.42 -13.52 0.94
CA GLY A 21 6.54 -13.10 1.76
C GLY A 21 6.45 -11.69 2.32
N GLU A 22 5.45 -10.89 1.91
CA GLU A 22 5.25 -9.53 2.40
C GLU A 22 4.10 -9.41 3.42
N PRO A 23 4.14 -8.43 4.35
CA PRO A 23 5.23 -7.47 4.54
C PRO A 23 6.45 -8.09 5.24
N ASN A 24 7.65 -7.79 4.77
CA ASN A 24 8.90 -8.41 5.26
C ASN A 24 9.76 -7.50 6.17
N GLN A 25 9.42 -6.21 6.30
CA GLN A 25 10.11 -5.21 7.12
C GLN A 25 11.63 -5.20 6.92
N LYS A 26 12.12 -5.24 5.68
CA LYS A 26 13.55 -5.12 5.38
C LYS A 26 14.07 -3.69 5.58
N GLY A 27 14.25 -3.29 6.84
CA GLY A 27 14.69 -1.96 7.24
C GLY A 27 13.53 -1.04 7.60
N GLU A 28 13.56 0.23 7.18
CA GLU A 28 12.49 1.21 7.43
C GLU A 28 11.51 1.28 6.24
N GLU A 29 10.79 0.20 6.00
CA GLU A 29 9.85 0.04 4.88
C GLU A 29 8.40 0.05 5.38
N ASP A 30 7.88 1.24 5.72
CA ASP A 30 6.53 1.41 6.29
C ASP A 30 5.46 1.81 5.25
N CYS A 31 5.86 2.04 4.00
CA CYS A 31 4.97 2.48 2.93
C CYS A 31 4.66 1.33 1.98
N VAL A 32 3.44 1.33 1.42
CA VAL A 32 3.02 0.28 0.49
C VAL A 32 3.14 0.76 -0.94
N GLU A 33 3.77 -0.08 -1.76
CA GLU A 33 3.73 0.01 -3.22
C GLU A 33 2.92 -1.13 -3.83
N LEU A 34 2.53 -0.94 -5.09
CA LEU A 34 1.95 -1.98 -5.92
C LEU A 34 3.05 -2.56 -6.82
N ASP A 35 3.38 -3.84 -6.64
CA ASP A 35 4.33 -4.51 -7.52
C ASP A 35 3.71 -4.68 -8.91
N SER A 36 4.26 -3.94 -9.88
CA SER A 36 3.81 -3.95 -11.28
C SER A 36 3.82 -5.34 -11.94
N ARG A 37 4.58 -6.31 -11.41
CA ARG A 37 4.73 -7.65 -12.00
C ARG A 37 3.54 -8.56 -11.67
N ASN A 38 2.96 -8.42 -10.48
CA ASN A 38 1.93 -9.33 -9.98
C ASN A 38 0.67 -8.60 -9.46
N GLY A 39 0.68 -7.26 -9.42
CA GLY A 39 -0.41 -6.43 -8.92
C GLY A 39 -0.66 -6.56 -7.42
N LYS A 40 0.31 -7.09 -6.66
CA LYS A 40 0.21 -7.31 -5.23
C LYS A 40 1.03 -6.26 -4.46
N TRP A 41 0.78 -6.17 -3.17
CA TRP A 41 1.40 -5.18 -2.30
C TRP A 41 2.78 -5.63 -1.86
N ASN A 42 3.70 -4.66 -1.78
CA ASN A 42 5.02 -4.80 -1.20
C ASN A 42 5.23 -3.65 -0.20
N ASP A 43 5.77 -3.94 0.97
CA ASP A 43 6.28 -2.88 1.84
C ASP A 43 7.63 -2.42 1.28
N ASN A 44 7.80 -1.10 1.20
CA ASN A 44 8.99 -0.47 0.63
C ASN A 44 9.29 0.82 1.40
N SER A 45 10.51 1.33 1.26
CA SER A 45 10.90 2.61 1.84
C SER A 45 9.99 3.74 1.37
N CYS A 46 9.51 4.54 2.32
CA CYS A 46 8.70 5.73 2.06
C CYS A 46 9.42 6.82 1.25
N ASN A 47 10.75 6.72 1.13
CA ASN A 47 11.59 7.67 0.39
C ASN A 47 11.82 7.25 -1.07
N SER A 48 11.37 6.05 -1.45
CA SER A 48 11.47 5.56 -2.82
C SER A 48 10.58 6.38 -3.76
N ILE A 49 11.08 6.68 -4.96
CA ILE A 49 10.37 7.48 -5.97
C ILE A 49 9.70 6.54 -6.96
N PHE A 50 8.37 6.52 -6.94
CA PHE A 50 7.53 5.71 -7.84
C PHE A 50 6.40 6.54 -8.45
N TYR A 51 5.79 6.00 -9.51
CA TYR A 51 4.48 6.45 -9.97
C TYR A 51 3.41 6.14 -8.90
N PHE A 52 2.32 6.92 -8.88
CA PHE A 52 1.28 6.81 -7.86
C PHE A 52 -0.11 6.77 -8.48
N ILE A 53 -1.04 6.14 -7.76
CA ILE A 53 -2.45 6.10 -8.10
C ILE A 53 -3.19 7.08 -7.19
N CYS A 54 -4.04 7.91 -7.78
CA CYS A 54 -4.94 8.78 -7.02
C CYS A 54 -6.27 8.09 -6.79
N ALA A 55 -6.85 8.26 -5.60
CA ALA A 55 -8.24 7.93 -5.34
C ALA A 55 -8.96 9.21 -4.88
N HIS A 56 -10.06 9.54 -5.54
CA HIS A 56 -11.02 10.50 -5.02
C HIS A 56 -12.12 9.77 -4.27
N GLN A 57 -12.73 10.41 -3.27
CA GLN A 57 -14.01 9.93 -2.77
C GLN A 57 -15.00 9.98 -3.92
N ALA A 58 -15.71 8.88 -4.16
CA ALA A 58 -16.86 8.93 -5.05
C ALA A 58 -17.83 9.94 -4.44
N SER A 59 -18.04 11.07 -5.14
CA SER A 59 -19.15 11.96 -4.82
C SER A 59 -20.41 11.11 -4.87
N ARG A 60 -21.18 11.07 -3.77
CA ARG A 60 -22.49 10.41 -3.80
C ARG A 60 -23.25 11.02 -4.96
N CYS A 61 -23.72 10.19 -5.89
CA CYS A 61 -24.66 10.65 -6.89
C CYS A 61 -25.82 11.32 -6.15
N PHE A 62 -26.12 12.57 -6.52
CA PHE A 62 -27.32 13.28 -6.08
C PHE A 62 -28.48 12.94 -7.01
#